data_AF-A0A3E2N655-F1
#
_entry.id   AF-A0A3E2N655-F1
#
_cell.length_a   1.000
_cell.length_b   1.000
_cell.length_c   1.000
_cell.angle_alpha   90.00
_cell.angle_beta   90.00
_cell.angle_gamma   90.00
#
_symmetry.space_group_name_H-M   'P 1'
#
loop_
_entity.id
_entity.type
_entity.pdbx_description
1 polymer ?
#
loop_
_entity_poly.entity_id
_entity_poly.type
_entity_poly.pdbx_seq_one_letter_code
_entity_poly.pdbx_strand_id
1 'polypeptide(L)'
;MAKGKMLRELERLYESHELSFLPTKLKAKAVLSIYRNVVWSVKNTAQCLVCEQEVTYGSDLGEALSYLESFAPDRVLDDFEARVRHLFETKWLIDIIDSALIRLKEYPVHGQCYYTIIQYSYLSRDKYSNEEIMRKVALEKTSFYERKNEAIAIMGIALWGYALPTLLKEISDEKSKGEQR
;
A
#
# COMPACT_ATOMS: atom_id res chain seq x y z
N MET A 1 10.38 20.73 -18.74
CA MET A 1 10.96 19.50 -19.34
C MET A 1 11.18 18.34 -18.36
N ALA A 2 11.20 18.55 -17.04
CA ALA A 2 11.40 17.47 -16.04
C ALA A 2 10.21 16.49 -15.91
N LYS A 3 8.96 16.98 -16.00
CA LYS A 3 7.74 16.17 -15.84
C LYS A 3 7.63 15.00 -16.83
N GLY A 4 8.03 15.22 -18.09
CA GLY A 4 8.03 14.16 -19.10
C GLY A 4 9.13 13.12 -18.89
N LYS A 5 10.25 13.48 -18.27
CA LYS A 5 11.34 12.54 -17.97
C LYS A 5 10.94 11.58 -16.84
N MET A 6 10.35 12.12 -15.78
CA MET A 6 9.90 11.33 -14.62
C MET A 6 8.77 10.38 -15.00
N LEU A 7 7.76 10.86 -15.76
CA LEU A 7 6.66 9.98 -16.21
C LEU A 7 7.17 8.79 -17.04
N ARG A 8 8.11 9.03 -17.98
CA ARG A 8 8.73 7.96 -18.76
C ARG A 8 9.55 6.98 -17.92
N GLU A 9 10.18 7.46 -16.85
CA GLU A 9 10.91 6.61 -15.90
C GLU A 9 9.95 5.72 -15.13
N LEU A 10 8.81 6.26 -14.66
CA LEU A 10 7.76 5.44 -14.08
C LEU A 10 7.22 4.43 -15.08
N GLU A 11 6.84 4.85 -16.29
CA GLU A 11 6.32 3.93 -17.31
C GLU A 11 7.26 2.75 -17.54
N ARG A 12 8.58 2.99 -17.64
CA ARG A 12 9.59 1.93 -17.75
C ARG A 12 9.65 1.02 -16.52
N LEU A 13 9.56 1.57 -15.31
CA LEU A 13 9.53 0.78 -14.07
C LEU A 13 8.27 -0.08 -13.98
N TYR A 14 7.14 0.40 -14.48
CA TYR A 14 5.90 -0.36 -14.55
C TYR A 14 6.00 -1.48 -15.59
N GLU A 15 6.52 -1.18 -16.79
CA GLU A 15 6.80 -2.17 -17.83
C GLU A 15 7.72 -3.28 -17.35
N SER A 16 8.77 -2.96 -16.58
CA SER A 16 9.71 -3.97 -16.09
C SER A 16 9.11 -4.96 -15.08
N HIS A 17 7.96 -4.63 -14.50
CA HIS A 17 7.20 -5.50 -13.58
C HIS A 17 5.94 -6.06 -14.22
N GLU A 18 5.74 -5.86 -15.53
CA GLU A 18 4.52 -6.25 -16.26
C GLU A 18 3.23 -5.62 -15.68
N LEU A 19 3.36 -4.44 -15.08
CA LEU A 19 2.25 -3.72 -14.43
C LEU A 19 1.71 -2.62 -15.34
N SER A 20 0.38 -2.48 -15.40
CA SER A 20 -0.25 -1.34 -16.06
C SER A 20 -0.21 -0.09 -15.17
N PHE A 21 0.37 1.01 -15.67
CA PHE A 21 0.59 2.24 -14.91
C PHE A 21 -0.66 2.77 -14.18
N LEU A 22 -1.71 3.09 -14.95
CA LEU A 22 -2.89 3.77 -14.42
C LEU A 22 -3.72 2.85 -13.48
N PRO A 23 -4.07 1.60 -13.85
CA PRO A 23 -4.79 0.70 -12.97
C PRO A 23 -4.05 0.46 -11.66
N THR A 24 -2.77 0.12 -11.68
CA THR A 24 -2.00 -0.18 -10.48
C THR A 24 -1.82 1.04 -9.58
N LYS A 25 -1.63 2.24 -10.15
CA LYS A 25 -1.64 3.48 -9.37
C LYS A 25 -2.98 3.70 -8.66
N LEU A 26 -4.11 3.41 -9.33
CA LEU A 26 -5.44 3.52 -8.72
C LEU A 26 -5.64 2.48 -7.61
N LYS A 27 -5.17 1.23 -7.81
CA LYS A 27 -5.20 0.19 -6.77
C LYS A 27 -4.43 0.66 -5.53
N ALA A 28 -3.23 1.20 -5.71
CA ALA A 28 -2.41 1.74 -4.62
C ALA A 28 -3.12 2.83 -3.84
N LYS A 29 -3.76 3.78 -4.55
CA LYS A 29 -4.54 4.84 -3.92
C LYS A 29 -5.71 4.28 -3.10
N ALA A 30 -6.41 3.27 -3.61
CA ALA A 30 -7.52 2.63 -2.92
C ALA A 30 -7.04 1.95 -1.62
N VAL A 31 -5.98 1.14 -1.69
CA VAL A 31 -5.35 0.50 -0.52
C VAL A 31 -4.90 1.52 0.53
N LEU A 32 -4.26 2.60 0.11
CA LEU A 32 -3.85 3.66 1.03
C LEU A 32 -5.05 4.36 1.70
N SER A 33 -6.17 4.51 1.01
CA SER A 33 -7.34 5.22 1.56
C SER A 33 -8.06 4.46 2.68
N ILE A 34 -7.99 3.13 2.67
CA ILE A 34 -8.61 2.25 3.68
C ILE A 34 -7.69 1.96 4.88
N TYR A 35 -6.39 2.25 4.77
CA TYR A 35 -5.37 1.86 5.76
C TYR A 35 -5.74 2.26 7.19
N ARG A 36 -6.16 3.51 7.42
CA ARG A 36 -6.53 4.00 8.76
C ARG A 36 -7.68 3.20 9.36
N ASN A 37 -8.68 2.85 8.54
CA ASN A 37 -9.84 2.08 8.96
C ASN A 37 -9.42 0.66 9.34
N VAL A 38 -8.53 0.05 8.56
CA VAL A 38 -7.96 -1.29 8.86
C VAL A 38 -7.14 -1.26 10.16
N VAL A 39 -6.23 -0.29 10.34
CA VAL A 39 -5.45 -0.15 11.58
C VAL A 39 -6.35 0.03 12.81
N TRP A 40 -7.42 0.81 12.69
CA TRP A 40 -8.38 0.98 13.77
C TRP A 40 -9.14 -0.33 14.08
N SER A 41 -9.59 -1.04 13.05
CA SER A 41 -10.29 -2.33 13.19
C SER A 41 -9.40 -3.37 13.90
N VAL A 42 -8.18 -3.58 13.40
CA VAL A 42 -7.21 -4.55 13.95
C VAL A 42 -6.90 -4.25 15.42
N LYS A 43 -6.70 -2.97 15.79
CA LYS A 43 -6.45 -2.58 17.18
C LYS A 43 -7.63 -2.87 18.11
N ASN A 44 -8.85 -2.61 17.65
CA ASN A 44 -10.04 -2.87 18.44
C ASN A 44 -10.30 -4.37 18.60
N THR A 45 -10.07 -5.16 17.54
CA THR A 45 -10.14 -6.63 17.62
C THR A 45 -9.12 -7.17 18.62
N ALA A 46 -7.87 -6.72 18.54
CA ALA A 46 -6.82 -7.12 19.49
C ALA A 46 -7.10 -6.67 20.93
N GLN A 47 -7.71 -5.50 21.12
CA GLN A 47 -8.06 -5.01 22.47
C GLN A 47 -9.25 -5.75 23.09
N CYS A 48 -10.20 -6.21 22.27
CA CYS A 48 -11.30 -7.07 22.70
C CYS A 48 -10.86 -8.50 23.04
N LEU A 49 -9.76 -8.96 22.44
CA LEU A 49 -9.14 -10.25 22.69
C LEU A 49 -7.97 -10.06 23.67
N VAL A 50 -8.22 -10.07 24.99
CA VAL A 50 -7.17 -10.15 26.02
C VAL A 50 -6.50 -11.54 26.01
N CYS A 51 -5.99 -11.96 24.86
CA CYS A 51 -5.21 -13.17 24.68
C CYS A 51 -3.90 -12.78 24.01
N GLU A 52 -2.80 -13.08 24.68
CA GLU A 52 -1.42 -13.08 24.19
C GLU A 52 -1.21 -14.13 23.07
N GLN A 53 -2.14 -14.24 22.13
CA GLN A 53 -1.99 -15.07 20.94
C GLN A 53 -1.73 -14.13 19.77
N GLU A 54 -0.58 -14.36 19.14
CA GLU A 54 -0.13 -13.72 17.91
C GLU A 54 -1.32 -13.45 17.00
N VAL A 55 -1.48 -12.20 16.53
CA VAL A 55 -2.38 -11.89 15.43
C VAL A 55 -1.84 -12.64 14.22
N THR A 56 -2.25 -13.90 14.08
CA THR A 56 -1.80 -14.76 13.01
C THR A 56 -2.36 -14.25 11.70
N TYR A 57 -1.66 -14.56 10.63
CA TYR A 57 -2.24 -14.55 9.29
C TYR A 57 -3.51 -15.39 9.33
N GLY A 58 -4.68 -14.74 9.24
CA GLY A 58 -5.95 -15.44 9.32
C GLY A 58 -6.04 -16.55 8.26
N SER A 59 -6.92 -17.53 8.49
CA SER A 59 -7.18 -18.65 7.58
C SER A 59 -7.58 -18.24 6.16
N ASP A 60 -7.85 -16.95 5.94
CA ASP A 60 -8.36 -16.36 4.70
C ASP A 60 -7.34 -15.44 3.97
N LEU A 61 -6.06 -15.46 4.39
CA LEU A 61 -5.03 -14.61 3.78
C LEU A 61 -4.86 -14.84 2.27
N GLY A 62 -5.00 -16.09 1.82
CA GLY A 62 -4.88 -16.43 0.41
C GLY A 62 -5.98 -15.80 -0.45
N GLU A 63 -7.22 -15.77 0.05
CA GLU A 63 -8.34 -15.11 -0.63
C GLU A 63 -8.13 -13.59 -0.66
N ALA A 64 -7.69 -13.02 0.46
CA ALA A 64 -7.43 -11.59 0.58
C ALA A 64 -6.33 -11.10 -0.38
N LEU A 65 -5.25 -11.87 -0.53
CA LEU A 65 -4.17 -11.57 -1.48
C LEU A 65 -4.60 -11.75 -2.93
N SER A 66 -5.33 -12.83 -3.25
CA SER A 66 -5.87 -13.07 -4.59
C SER A 66 -6.86 -11.98 -5.01
N TYR A 67 -7.67 -11.49 -4.07
CA TYR A 67 -8.55 -10.35 -4.29
C TYR A 67 -7.75 -9.07 -4.56
N LEU A 68 -6.70 -8.80 -3.78
CA LEU A 68 -5.84 -7.62 -3.98
C LEU A 68 -5.10 -7.63 -5.32
N GLU A 69 -4.65 -8.80 -5.79
CA GLU A 69 -4.01 -8.98 -7.08
C GLU A 69 -4.97 -8.66 -8.24
N SER A 70 -6.18 -9.25 -8.20
CA SER A 70 -7.18 -9.15 -9.27
C SER A 70 -8.07 -7.90 -9.21
N PHE A 71 -7.97 -7.09 -8.15
CA PHE A 71 -8.83 -5.94 -7.89
C PHE A 71 -8.89 -4.90 -9.03
N ALA A 72 -10.09 -4.42 -9.37
CA ALA A 72 -10.35 -3.39 -10.38
C ALA A 72 -11.01 -2.12 -9.74
N PRO A 73 -10.25 -1.05 -9.46
CA PRO A 73 -10.70 0.12 -8.70
C PRO A 73 -11.69 1.04 -9.44
N ASP A 74 -11.84 0.88 -10.75
CA ASP A 74 -12.73 1.68 -11.60
C ASP A 74 -14.19 1.19 -11.60
N ARG A 75 -14.45 -0.02 -11.09
CA ARG A 75 -15.79 -0.65 -11.14
C ARG A 75 -16.43 -0.91 -9.77
N VAL A 76 -15.65 -0.95 -8.68
CA VAL A 76 -16.06 -1.64 -7.44
C VAL A 76 -15.62 -0.91 -6.16
N LEU A 77 -15.56 0.43 -6.12
CA LEU A 77 -15.04 1.14 -4.94
C LEU A 77 -15.84 0.91 -3.64
N ASP A 78 -17.18 0.88 -3.71
CA ASP A 78 -18.02 0.71 -2.51
C ASP A 78 -18.00 -0.73 -2.00
N ASP A 79 -18.06 -1.74 -2.88
CA ASP A 79 -17.90 -3.15 -2.48
C ASP A 79 -16.45 -3.46 -2.07
N PHE A 80 -15.47 -2.72 -2.60
CA PHE A 80 -14.07 -2.88 -2.21
C PHE A 80 -13.88 -2.56 -0.74
N GLU A 81 -14.33 -1.41 -0.25
CA GLU A 81 -14.15 -1.08 1.16
C GLU A 81 -14.84 -2.10 2.08
N ALA A 82 -16.04 -2.57 1.72
CA ALA A 82 -16.77 -3.57 2.51
C ALA A 82 -16.07 -4.94 2.53
N ARG A 83 -15.67 -5.47 1.36
CA ARG A 83 -14.98 -6.76 1.24
C ARG A 83 -13.59 -6.71 1.86
N VAL A 84 -12.87 -5.61 1.64
CA VAL A 84 -11.54 -5.41 2.20
C VAL A 84 -11.60 -5.29 3.71
N ARG A 85 -12.59 -4.60 4.27
CA ARG A 85 -12.72 -4.50 5.72
C ARG A 85 -12.77 -5.88 6.38
N HIS A 86 -13.48 -6.84 5.78
CA HIS A 86 -13.54 -8.21 6.26
C HIS A 86 -12.28 -9.05 5.97
N LEU A 87 -11.76 -8.99 4.74
CA LEU A 87 -10.60 -9.79 4.30
C LEU A 87 -9.25 -9.31 4.88
N PHE A 88 -9.17 -8.04 5.28
CA PHE A 88 -7.94 -7.38 5.70
C PHE A 88 -7.98 -7.01 7.20
N GLU A 89 -8.84 -7.66 7.97
CA GLU A 89 -8.93 -7.60 9.44
C GLU A 89 -7.69 -8.18 10.17
N THR A 90 -6.63 -8.46 9.44
CA THR A 90 -5.42 -9.14 9.90
C THR A 90 -4.18 -8.29 9.61
N LYS A 91 -3.10 -8.49 10.39
CA LYS A 91 -1.90 -7.64 10.42
C LYS A 91 -1.19 -7.51 9.06
N TRP A 92 -1.41 -8.45 8.14
CA TRP A 92 -0.69 -8.53 6.87
C TRP A 92 -0.79 -7.28 5.99
N LEU A 93 -1.94 -6.59 5.93
CA LEU A 93 -2.06 -5.38 5.10
C LEU A 93 -1.16 -4.28 5.62
N ILE A 94 -1.05 -4.18 6.94
CA ILE A 94 -0.19 -3.23 7.61
C ILE A 94 1.26 -3.58 7.27
N ASP A 95 1.64 -4.86 7.40
CA ASP A 95 3.00 -5.32 7.13
C ASP A 95 3.40 -5.16 5.65
N ILE A 96 2.49 -5.39 4.70
CA ILE A 96 2.75 -5.22 3.27
C ILE A 96 2.94 -3.75 2.90
N ILE A 97 2.17 -2.85 3.53
CA ILE A 97 2.29 -1.40 3.34
C ILE A 97 3.58 -0.90 4.00
N ASP A 98 3.94 -1.39 5.19
CA ASP A 98 5.18 -1.04 5.87
C ASP A 98 6.41 -1.49 5.05
N SER A 99 6.38 -2.69 4.48
CA SER A 99 7.43 -3.18 3.56
C SER A 99 7.53 -2.30 2.30
N ALA A 100 6.39 -1.93 1.71
CA ALA A 100 6.37 -1.04 0.55
C ALA A 100 6.85 0.39 0.89
N LEU A 101 6.60 0.88 2.11
CA LEU A 101 7.09 2.19 2.56
C LEU A 101 8.61 2.27 2.67
N ILE A 102 9.26 1.19 3.10
CA ILE A 102 10.73 1.12 3.16
C ILE A 102 11.29 1.36 1.76
N ARG A 103 10.76 0.64 0.75
CA ARG A 103 11.16 0.80 -0.65
C ARG A 103 10.84 2.19 -1.21
N LEU A 104 9.68 2.75 -0.86
CA LEU A 104 9.32 4.12 -1.24
C LEU A 104 10.35 5.14 -0.73
N LYS A 105 10.81 4.97 0.51
CA LYS A 105 11.79 5.85 1.15
C LYS A 105 13.17 5.72 0.51
N GLU A 106 13.55 4.52 0.10
CA GLU A 106 14.81 4.22 -0.59
C GLU A 106 14.83 4.65 -2.06
N TYR A 107 13.70 5.10 -2.62
CA TYR A 107 13.64 5.54 -4.00
C TYR A 107 14.63 6.70 -4.25
N PRO A 108 15.54 6.59 -5.25
CA PRO A 108 16.71 7.47 -5.36
C PRO A 108 16.41 8.96 -5.44
N VAL A 109 15.28 9.33 -6.05
CA VAL A 109 14.91 10.72 -6.29
C VAL A 109 13.63 11.06 -5.55
N HIS A 110 13.72 11.96 -4.57
CA HIS A 110 12.59 12.37 -3.73
C HIS A 110 11.99 11.29 -2.81
N GLY A 111 12.64 10.14 -2.59
CA GLY A 111 12.13 9.06 -1.73
C GLY A 111 11.67 9.54 -0.33
N GLN A 112 12.49 10.34 0.35
CA GLN A 112 12.11 10.93 1.65
C GLN A 112 10.90 11.88 1.57
N CYS A 113 10.75 12.61 0.45
CA CYS A 113 9.60 13.47 0.21
C CYS A 113 8.34 12.64 -0.05
N TYR A 114 8.43 11.61 -0.89
CA TYR A 114 7.32 10.70 -1.15
C TYR A 114 6.87 9.97 0.12
N TYR A 115 7.81 9.44 0.91
CA TYR A 115 7.55 8.85 2.21
C TYR A 115 6.77 9.82 3.10
N THR A 116 7.24 11.06 3.23
CA THR A 116 6.57 12.09 4.03
C THR A 116 5.15 12.35 3.53
N ILE A 117 4.95 12.50 2.22
CA ILE A 117 3.62 12.74 1.65
C ILE A 117 2.67 11.58 1.96
N ILE A 118 3.09 10.33 1.75
CA ILE A 118 2.25 9.15 2.00
C ILE A 118 1.96 8.99 3.49
N GLN A 119 2.99 9.08 4.33
CA GLN A 119 2.88 8.97 5.79
C GLN A 119 1.78 9.88 6.31
N TYR A 120 1.85 11.19 6.01
CA TYR A 120 0.91 12.15 6.56
C TYR A 120 -0.44 12.19 5.82
N SER A 121 -0.48 11.83 4.53
CA SER A 121 -1.73 11.78 3.78
C SER A 121 -2.61 10.60 4.21
N TYR A 122 -2.01 9.43 4.45
CA TYR A 122 -2.74 8.16 4.55
C TYR A 122 -2.48 7.38 5.83
N LEU A 123 -1.28 7.43 6.40
CA LEU A 123 -0.86 6.44 7.41
C LEU A 123 -0.87 6.98 8.84
N SER A 124 -0.60 8.28 9.01
CA SER A 124 -0.65 8.93 10.32
C SER A 124 -2.02 8.77 10.95
N ARG A 125 -2.03 8.52 12.26
CA ARG A 125 -3.26 8.42 13.07
C ARG A 125 -4.16 9.64 12.86
N ASP A 126 -3.54 10.82 12.90
CA ASP A 126 -4.24 12.09 12.71
C ASP A 126 -4.34 12.44 11.21
N LYS A 127 -5.46 13.08 10.85
CA LYS A 127 -5.65 13.61 9.50
C LYS A 127 -4.90 14.93 9.39
N TYR A 128 -3.91 14.97 8.50
CA TYR A 128 -3.22 16.20 8.13
C TYR A 128 -3.86 16.77 6.86
N SER A 129 -4.07 18.08 6.85
CA SER A 129 -4.46 18.83 5.66
C SER A 129 -3.33 18.84 4.63
N ASN A 130 -3.67 18.98 3.34
CA ASN A 130 -2.65 19.10 2.30
C ASN A 130 -1.69 20.27 2.57
N GLU A 131 -2.16 21.38 3.16
CA GLU A 131 -1.34 22.55 3.50
C GLU A 131 -0.30 22.27 4.61
N GLU A 132 -0.67 21.48 5.62
CA GLU A 132 0.28 21.03 6.65
C GLU A 132 1.35 20.12 6.06
N ILE A 133 0.96 19.21 5.16
CA ILE A 133 1.91 18.32 4.50
C ILE A 133 2.82 19.12 3.58
N MET A 134 2.28 20.06 2.80
CA MET A 134 3.05 20.98 1.95
C MET A 134 4.13 21.72 2.73
N ARG A 135 3.80 22.22 3.94
CA ARG A 135 4.77 22.85 4.84
C ARG A 135 5.86 21.87 5.30
N LYS A 136 5.50 20.61 5.61
CA LYS A 136 6.46 19.58 6.02
C LYS A 136 7.46 19.22 4.92
N VAL A 137 7.04 19.20 3.66
CA VAL A 137 7.92 18.88 2.52
C VAL A 137 8.49 20.11 1.81
N ALA A 138 8.19 21.32 2.31
CA ALA A 138 8.60 22.59 1.72
C ALA A 138 8.30 22.69 0.21
N LEU A 139 7.08 22.30 -0.20
CA LEU A 139 6.63 22.35 -1.59
C LEU A 139 5.49 23.34 -1.79
N GLU A 140 5.54 24.05 -2.91
CA GLU A 140 4.41 24.82 -3.41
C GLU A 140 3.28 23.91 -3.90
N LYS A 141 2.08 24.47 -4.05
CA LYS A 141 0.84 23.73 -4.35
C LYS A 141 0.98 22.84 -5.58
N THR A 142 1.45 23.38 -6.71
CA THR A 142 1.59 22.63 -7.96
C THR A 142 2.56 21.46 -7.80
N SER A 143 3.76 21.74 -7.29
CA SER A 143 4.80 20.75 -7.04
C SER A 143 4.33 19.68 -6.06
N PHE A 144 3.57 20.05 -5.03
CA PHE A 144 3.02 19.10 -4.07
C PHE A 144 2.05 18.10 -4.71
N TYR A 145 1.10 18.57 -5.51
CA TYR A 145 0.15 17.66 -6.16
C TYR A 145 0.83 16.78 -7.23
N GLU A 146 1.89 17.26 -7.85
CA GLU A 146 2.76 16.43 -8.70
C GLU A 146 3.45 15.37 -7.86
N ARG A 147 4.25 15.74 -6.85
CA ARG A 147 4.95 14.77 -5.98
C ARG A 147 4.02 13.79 -5.28
N LYS A 148 2.82 14.19 -4.90
CA LYS A 148 1.80 13.30 -4.34
C LYS A 148 1.34 12.25 -5.34
N ASN A 149 1.12 12.66 -6.61
CA ASN A 149 0.75 11.73 -7.67
C ASN A 149 1.87 10.73 -7.98
N GLU A 150 3.12 11.18 -7.96
CA GLU A 150 4.30 10.35 -8.19
C GLU A 150 4.52 9.38 -7.02
N ALA A 151 4.38 9.84 -5.77
CA ALA A 151 4.48 9.02 -4.57
C ALA A 151 3.47 7.85 -4.59
N ILE A 152 2.23 8.10 -5.01
CA ILE A 152 1.21 7.05 -5.15
C ILE A 152 1.58 6.05 -6.25
N ALA A 153 2.19 6.51 -7.36
CA ALA A 153 2.64 5.63 -8.42
C ALA A 153 3.82 4.74 -7.97
N ILE A 154 4.83 5.32 -7.32
CA ILE A 154 5.94 4.54 -6.75
C ILE A 154 5.41 3.56 -5.70
N MET A 155 4.44 3.96 -4.88
CA MET A 155 3.79 3.04 -3.93
C MET A 155 3.11 1.87 -4.65
N GLY A 156 2.48 2.09 -5.81
CA GLY A 156 1.92 1.02 -6.63
C GLY A 156 2.97 0.02 -7.11
N ILE A 157 4.14 0.49 -7.54
CA ILE A 157 5.26 -0.39 -7.87
C ILE A 157 5.77 -1.12 -6.62
N ALA A 158 5.95 -0.41 -5.51
CA ALA A 158 6.44 -0.99 -4.26
C ALA A 158 5.51 -2.10 -3.73
N LEU A 159 4.19 -1.92 -3.85
CA LEU A 159 3.19 -2.90 -3.46
C LEU A 159 3.12 -4.08 -4.44
N TRP A 160 2.75 -3.86 -5.70
CA TRP A 160 2.48 -4.96 -6.66
C TRP A 160 3.72 -5.50 -7.35
N GLY A 161 4.79 -4.73 -7.44
CA GLY A 161 6.05 -5.17 -8.05
C GLY A 161 6.99 -5.87 -7.08
N TYR A 162 6.82 -5.66 -5.76
CA TYR A 162 7.76 -6.18 -4.76
C TYR A 162 7.09 -6.78 -3.53
N ALA A 163 6.37 -5.98 -2.73
CA ALA A 163 5.91 -6.42 -1.41
C ALA A 163 4.89 -7.57 -1.50
N LEU A 164 3.91 -7.45 -2.40
CA LEU A 164 2.86 -8.44 -2.61
C LEU A 164 3.40 -9.76 -3.18
N PRO A 165 4.21 -9.76 -4.28
CA PRO A 165 4.85 -10.99 -4.75
C PRO A 165 5.74 -11.67 -3.70
N THR A 166 6.45 -10.90 -2.87
CA THR A 166 7.31 -11.44 -1.82
C THR A 166 6.48 -12.17 -0.76
N LEU A 167 5.41 -11.55 -0.26
CA LEU A 167 4.55 -12.14 0.75
C LEU A 167 3.81 -13.39 0.21
N LEU A 168 3.32 -13.36 -1.03
CA LEU A 168 2.71 -14.53 -1.68
C LEU A 168 3.67 -15.72 -1.73
N LYS A 169 4.94 -15.47 -2.04
CA LYS A 169 5.97 -16.51 -2.08
C LYS A 169 6.24 -17.09 -0.69
N GLU A 170 6.37 -16.24 0.32
CA GLU A 170 6.59 -16.67 1.72
C GLU A 170 5.47 -17.61 2.19
N ILE A 171 4.21 -17.26 1.93
CA ILE A 171 3.05 -18.09 2.31
C ILE A 171 3.04 -19.42 1.56
N SER A 172 3.40 -19.43 0.27
CA SER A 172 3.51 -20.68 -0.51
C SER A 172 4.62 -21.59 0.00
N ASP A 173 5.75 -21.01 0.41
CA ASP A 173 6.90 -21.74 0.97
C ASP A 173 6.59 -22.30 2.37
N GLU A 174 5.73 -21.64 3.15
CA GLU A 174 5.25 -22.14 4.44
C GLU A 174 4.30 -23.33 4.30
N LYS A 175 3.37 -23.29 3.34
CA LYS A 175 2.42 -24.39 3.09
C LYS A 175 3.11 -25.69 2.68
N SER A 176 4.12 -25.59 1.81
CA SER A 176 4.90 -26.73 1.34
C SER A 176 5.78 -27.38 2.43
N LYS A 177 6.12 -26.65 3.50
CA LYS A 177 6.81 -27.21 4.69
C LYS A 177 5.86 -27.87 5.68
N GLY A 178 4.58 -27.49 5.70
CA GLY A 178 3.55 -28.07 6.57
C GLY A 178 3.07 -29.46 6.11
N GLU A 179 3.09 -29.75 4.81
CA GLU A 179 2.65 -31.03 4.24
C GLU A 179 3.69 -32.16 4.31
N GLN A 180 4.92 -31.86 4.76
CA GLN A 180 5.98 -32.86 4.94
C GLN A 180 6.16 -33.31 6.41
N ARG A 181 5.21 -33.01 7.29
CA ARG A 181 5.21 -33.43 8.70
C ARG A 181 4.04 -34.34 9.04
#